data_AF-A0A6S7C6E1-F1
#
_entry.id   AF-A0A6S7C6E1-F1
#
_cell.length_a   1.000
_cell.length_b   1.000
_cell.length_c   1.000
_cell.angle_alpha   90.00
_cell.angle_beta   90.00
_cell.angle_gamma   90.00
#
_symmetry.space_group_name_H-M   'P 1'
#
loop_
_entity.id
_entity.type
_entity.pdbx_description
1 polymer ?
#
loop_
_entity_poly.entity_id
_entity_poly.type
_entity_poly.pdbx_seq_one_letter_code
_entity_poly.pdbx_strand_id
1 'polypeptide(L)'
;MKARARLSIELGEARLRWDQWCAQRGLTPQAAARQLILDVLQEDASLRDPVLVPVARWADSEERHHPVFIQLTPSAWTAVKQRAAASGFTGNHWIVALVRAHLAGEPQFDERELRLLATSNQQLAGIVRLLGGLARDLEQVSDTENTSPREGTVNSQQFEEVKKTLDTHLRAVAALMRANLDRWRL
;
A
#
# COMPACT_ATOMS: atom_id res chain seq x y z
N MET A 1 1.79 -1.28 31.38
CA MET A 1 1.84 0.19 31.54
C MET A 1 3.26 0.64 31.20
N LYS A 2 3.50 1.39 30.11
CA LYS A 2 4.85 1.92 29.82
C LYS A 2 5.17 2.99 30.87
N ALA A 3 6.24 2.79 31.64
CA ALA A 3 6.70 3.75 32.63
C ALA A 3 6.99 5.08 31.94
N ARG A 4 6.33 6.16 32.38
CA ARG A 4 6.66 7.51 31.93
C ARG A 4 7.97 7.91 32.62
N ALA A 5 9.10 7.69 31.94
CA ALA A 5 10.37 8.27 32.38
C ALA A 5 10.31 9.79 32.15
N ARG A 6 10.50 10.56 33.21
CA ARG A 6 10.54 12.03 33.17
C ARG A 6 11.98 12.47 33.39
N LEU A 7 12.44 13.38 32.53
CA LEU A 7 13.75 14.02 32.65
C LEU A 7 13.51 15.49 32.99
N SER A 8 13.99 15.94 34.14
CA SER A 8 13.96 17.35 34.56
C SER A 8 15.36 17.92 34.36
N ILE A 9 15.49 18.94 33.50
CA ILE A 9 16.77 19.56 33.17
C ILE A 9 16.69 21.04 33.54
N GLU A 10 17.64 21.51 34.33
CA GLU A 10 17.83 22.93 34.59
C GLU A 10 18.71 23.54 33.50
N LEU A 11 18.11 24.33 32.63
CA LEU A 11 18.80 24.95 31.48
C LEU A 11 19.45 26.29 31.82
N GLY A 12 19.24 26.84 33.03
CA GLY A 12 19.80 28.12 33.47
C GLY A 12 19.64 29.24 32.42
N GLU A 13 20.72 29.96 32.16
CA GLU A 13 20.78 31.05 31.17
C GLU A 13 20.58 30.57 29.71
N ALA A 14 20.83 29.29 29.43
CA ALA A 14 20.64 28.71 28.09
C ALA A 14 19.15 28.55 27.72
N ARG A 15 18.24 28.62 28.70
CA ARG A 15 16.79 28.53 28.49
C ARG A 15 16.27 29.58 27.52
N LEU A 16 16.77 30.82 27.61
CA LEU A 16 16.29 31.92 26.77
C LEU A 16 16.63 31.69 25.29
N ARG A 17 17.85 31.21 25.01
CA ARG A 17 18.28 30.87 23.64
C ARG A 17 17.56 29.64 23.12
N TRP A 18 17.31 28.67 23.99
CA TRP A 18 16.54 27.47 23.66
C TRP A 18 15.09 27.78 23.27
N ASP A 19 14.41 28.62 24.04
CA ASP A 19 13.03 29.01 23.78
C ASP A 19 12.91 29.80 22.45
N GLN A 20 13.87 30.68 22.16
CA GLN A 20 13.94 31.40 20.88
C GLN A 20 14.15 30.45 19.69
N TRP A 21 15.05 29.48 19.82
CA TRP A 21 15.30 28.46 18.80
C TRP A 21 14.06 27.58 18.55
N CYS A 22 13.34 27.23 19.62
CA CYS A 22 12.09 26.47 19.53
C CYS A 22 10.99 27.29 18.83
N ALA A 23 10.85 28.57 19.19
CA ALA A 23 9.86 29.48 18.60
C ALA A 23 10.08 29.69 17.10
N GLN A 24 11.33 29.85 16.65
CA GLN A 24 11.68 29.96 15.23
C GLN A 24 11.30 28.71 14.42
N ARG A 25 11.21 27.56 15.07
CA ARG A 25 10.90 26.26 14.44
C ARG A 25 9.47 25.78 14.70
N GLY A 26 8.67 26.56 15.42
CA GLY A 26 7.29 26.21 15.77
C GLY A 26 7.18 24.97 16.67
N LEU A 27 8.24 24.62 17.41
CA LEU A 27 8.29 23.45 18.27
C LEU A 27 8.09 23.85 19.74
N THR A 28 7.50 22.96 20.54
CA THR A 28 7.49 23.14 22.00
C THR A 28 8.87 22.78 22.58
N PRO A 29 9.34 23.46 23.65
CA PRO A 29 10.65 23.19 24.24
C PRO A 29 10.86 21.73 24.63
N GLN A 30 9.80 21.05 25.08
CA GLN A 30 9.84 19.62 25.42
C GLN A 30 9.91 18.71 24.19
N ALA A 31 9.20 19.06 23.11
CA ALA A 31 9.26 18.31 21.85
C ALA A 31 10.63 18.46 21.19
N ALA A 32 11.17 19.68 21.17
CA ALA A 32 12.51 19.98 20.68
C ALA A 32 13.59 19.22 21.48
N ALA A 33 13.48 19.17 22.81
CA ALA A 33 14.47 18.49 23.64
C ALA A 33 14.41 16.97 23.44
N ARG A 34 13.21 16.43 23.31
CA ARG A 34 13.01 15.02 22.97
C ARG A 34 13.58 14.68 21.60
N GLN A 35 13.37 15.52 20.60
CA GLN A 35 13.92 15.31 19.25
C GLN A 35 15.45 15.37 19.28
N LEU A 36 16.04 16.37 19.93
CA LEU A 36 17.50 16.50 20.01
C LEU A 36 18.14 15.29 20.73
N ILE A 37 17.51 14.78 21.79
CA ILE A 37 17.97 13.55 22.46
C ILE A 37 17.83 12.34 21.53
N LEU A 38 16.73 12.23 20.79
CA LEU A 38 16.54 11.12 19.84
C LEU A 38 17.52 11.20 18.67
N ASP A 39 17.81 12.39 18.15
CA ASP A 39 18.74 12.60 17.04
C ASP A 39 20.16 12.20 17.44
N VAL A 40 20.61 12.61 18.65
CA VAL A 40 21.91 12.18 19.19
C VAL A 40 21.96 10.66 19.41
N LEU A 41 20.90 10.07 19.95
CA LEU A 41 20.82 8.62 20.13
C LEU A 41 20.73 7.86 18.79
N GLN A 42 20.20 8.50 17.74
CA GLN A 42 20.14 7.94 16.39
C GLN A 42 21.44 8.13 15.62
N GLU A 43 22.21 9.20 15.87
CA GLU A 43 23.57 9.34 15.37
C GLU A 43 24.45 8.19 15.89
N ASP A 44 24.33 7.82 17.17
CA ASP A 44 25.00 6.63 17.71
C ASP A 44 24.47 5.31 17.09
N ALA A 45 23.20 5.28 16.69
CA ALA A 45 22.59 4.13 16.04
C ALA A 45 22.84 4.07 14.52
N SER A 46 23.29 5.16 13.88
CA SER A 46 23.49 5.25 12.43
C SER A 46 24.72 4.48 11.93
N LEU A 47 25.51 3.89 12.84
CA LEU A 47 26.42 2.77 12.53
C LEU A 47 25.68 1.42 12.28
N ARG A 48 24.36 1.40 12.46
CA ARG A 48 23.45 0.33 12.04
C ARG A 48 22.34 0.97 11.21
N ASP A 49 22.62 1.13 9.93
CA ASP A 49 21.64 1.51 8.93
C ASP A 49 20.36 0.67 9.14
N PRO A 50 19.18 1.28 9.40
CA PRO A 50 17.96 0.53 9.49
C PRO A 50 17.66 0.06 8.08
N VAL A 51 18.09 -1.17 7.78
CA VAL A 51 17.59 -1.95 6.65
C VAL A 51 16.09 -1.74 6.65
N LEU A 52 15.57 -1.14 5.57
CA LEU A 52 14.17 -1.17 5.21
C LEU A 52 13.82 -2.65 5.08
N VAL A 53 13.55 -3.30 6.21
CA VAL A 53 13.04 -4.65 6.26
C VAL A 53 11.77 -4.57 5.43
N PRO A 54 11.63 -5.35 4.34
CA PRO A 54 10.37 -5.45 3.63
C PRO A 54 9.37 -5.83 4.70
N VAL A 55 8.53 -4.87 5.10
CA VAL A 55 7.71 -5.04 6.30
C VAL A 55 6.87 -6.27 5.99
N ALA A 56 7.16 -7.35 6.72
CA ALA A 56 6.54 -8.63 6.50
C ALA A 56 5.05 -8.36 6.34
N ARG A 57 4.50 -8.81 5.20
CA ARG A 57 3.10 -8.62 4.80
C ARG A 57 2.28 -8.42 6.07
N TRP A 58 1.67 -7.25 6.24
CA TRP A 58 0.75 -7.00 7.34
C TRP A 58 -0.46 -7.92 7.21
N ALA A 59 -0.22 -9.22 7.37
CA ALA A 59 -1.12 -10.13 7.99
C ALA A 59 -1.24 -9.57 9.39
N ASP A 60 -2.42 -9.06 9.68
CA ASP A 60 -2.78 -8.63 11.03
C ASP A 60 -2.48 -9.83 11.95
N SER A 61 -1.30 -9.81 12.56
CA SER A 61 -1.08 -10.55 13.78
C SER A 61 -2.05 -9.94 14.79
N GLU A 62 -2.44 -10.68 15.82
CA GLU A 62 -3.29 -10.19 16.92
C GLU A 62 -2.65 -9.05 17.75
N GLU A 63 -1.80 -8.24 17.13
CA GLU A 63 -1.14 -7.07 17.68
C GLU A 63 -2.15 -5.95 17.92
N ARG A 64 -2.12 -5.46 19.16
CA ARG A 64 -2.96 -4.36 19.58
C ARG A 64 -2.64 -3.11 18.76
N HIS A 65 -3.69 -2.50 18.21
CA HIS A 65 -3.59 -1.21 17.57
C HIS A 65 -3.01 -0.18 18.55
N HIS A 66 -1.95 0.51 18.13
CA HIS A 66 -1.36 1.58 18.91
C HIS A 66 -2.07 2.90 18.59
N PRO A 67 -2.75 3.54 19.56
CA PRO A 67 -3.43 4.80 19.30
C PRO A 67 -2.41 5.90 19.02
N VAL A 68 -2.50 6.51 17.83
CA VAL A 68 -1.72 7.68 17.43
C VAL A 68 -2.65 8.88 17.45
N PHE A 69 -2.30 9.88 18.27
CA PHE A 69 -3.02 11.15 18.33
C PHE A 69 -2.40 12.12 17.31
N ILE A 70 -3.15 12.43 16.27
CA ILE A 70 -2.74 13.38 15.23
C ILE A 70 -3.57 14.65 15.39
N GLN A 71 -2.89 15.79 15.55
CA GLN A 71 -3.54 17.10 15.57
C GLN A 71 -3.44 17.73 14.19
N LEU A 72 -4.61 17.98 13.58
CA LEU A 72 -4.73 18.64 12.29
C LEU A 72 -5.46 19.97 12.48
N THR A 73 -5.09 20.97 11.69
CA THR A 73 -5.88 22.20 11.59
C THR A 73 -7.27 21.88 11.03
N PRO A 74 -8.30 22.71 11.29
CA PRO A 74 -9.63 22.49 10.75
C PRO A 74 -9.67 22.40 9.21
N SER A 75 -8.84 23.19 8.54
CA SER A 75 -8.71 23.16 7.08
C SER A 75 -8.09 21.86 6.58
N ALA A 76 -6.99 21.40 7.21
CA ALA A 76 -6.36 20.12 6.88
C ALA A 76 -7.30 18.94 7.14
N TRP A 77 -8.02 18.96 8.26
CA TRP A 77 -9.01 17.91 8.56
C TRP A 77 -10.15 17.88 7.55
N THR A 78 -10.59 19.03 7.07
CA THR A 78 -11.62 19.11 6.02
C THR A 78 -11.11 18.53 4.71
N ALA A 79 -9.87 18.86 4.32
CA ALA A 79 -9.23 18.29 3.13
C ALA A 79 -9.06 16.76 3.24
N VAL A 80 -8.68 16.26 4.41
CA VAL A 80 -8.61 14.81 4.70
C VAL A 80 -9.97 14.16 4.50
N LYS A 81 -11.05 14.72 5.06
CA LYS A 81 -12.40 14.16 4.90
C LYS A 81 -12.85 14.14 3.44
N GLN A 82 -12.55 15.18 2.66
CA GLN A 82 -12.89 15.23 1.24
C GLN A 82 -12.14 14.17 0.44
N ARG A 83 -10.83 14.03 0.67
CA ARG A 83 -10.00 13.01 0.00
C ARG A 83 -10.42 11.60 0.42
N ALA A 84 -10.68 11.39 1.70
CA ALA A 84 -11.16 10.13 2.21
C ALA A 84 -12.49 9.74 1.54
N ALA A 85 -13.45 10.67 1.47
CA ALA A 85 -14.74 10.42 0.80
C ALA A 85 -14.58 10.14 -0.70
N ALA A 86 -13.70 10.86 -1.40
CA ALA A 86 -13.42 10.61 -2.82
C ALA A 86 -12.83 9.21 -3.05
N SER A 87 -12.05 8.72 -2.09
CA SER A 87 -11.49 7.37 -2.04
C SER A 87 -12.35 6.39 -1.24
N GLY A 88 -13.61 6.70 -0.92
CA GLY A 88 -14.54 5.83 -0.15
C GLY A 88 -14.13 5.43 1.28
N PHE A 89 -13.05 6.00 1.81
CA PHE A 89 -12.59 5.81 3.18
C PHE A 89 -13.22 6.79 4.16
N THR A 90 -13.22 6.44 5.45
CA THR A 90 -13.37 7.42 6.53
C THR A 90 -12.07 8.19 6.73
N GLY A 91 -12.11 9.41 7.29
CA GLY A 91 -10.89 10.23 7.46
C GLY A 91 -9.75 9.52 8.20
N ASN A 92 -10.06 8.78 9.27
CA ASN A 92 -9.06 8.02 10.02
C ASN A 92 -8.56 6.80 9.21
N HIS A 93 -9.46 6.07 8.54
CA HIS A 93 -9.06 4.93 7.73
C HIS A 93 -8.18 5.37 6.55
N TRP A 94 -8.48 6.51 5.94
CA TRP A 94 -7.67 7.10 4.87
C TRP A 94 -6.26 7.45 5.33
N ILE A 95 -6.09 8.02 6.54
CA ILE A 95 -4.77 8.29 7.11
C ILE A 95 -3.99 7.00 7.35
N VAL A 96 -4.64 5.98 7.92
CA VAL A 96 -4.01 4.66 8.14
C VAL A 96 -3.60 4.04 6.80
N ALA A 97 -4.48 4.06 5.81
CA ALA A 97 -4.21 3.57 4.45
C ALA A 97 -3.05 4.32 3.80
N LEU A 98 -2.94 5.64 3.99
CA LEU A 98 -1.84 6.45 3.47
C LEU A 98 -0.50 6.05 4.10
N VAL A 99 -0.44 5.98 5.43
CA VAL A 99 0.77 5.53 6.16
C VAL A 99 1.16 4.12 5.71
N ARG A 100 0.16 3.27 5.54
CA ARG A 100 0.33 1.90 5.07
C ARG A 100 0.89 1.84 3.64
N ALA A 101 0.33 2.60 2.71
CA ALA A 101 0.82 2.68 1.34
C ALA A 101 2.28 3.16 1.29
N HIS A 102 2.63 4.16 2.10
CA HIS A 102 4.01 4.68 2.17
C HIS A 102 5.01 3.70 2.75
N LEU A 103 4.63 2.89 3.74
CA LEU A 103 5.55 1.97 4.40
C LEU A 103 5.67 0.61 3.66
N ALA A 104 4.60 0.11 3.06
CA ALA A 104 4.61 -1.18 2.36
C ALA A 104 4.89 -1.07 0.86
N GLY A 105 4.70 0.11 0.26
CA GLY A 105 4.76 0.28 -1.20
C GLY A 105 3.62 -0.43 -1.95
N GLU A 106 2.61 -0.94 -1.23
CA GLU A 106 1.44 -1.62 -1.82
C GLU A 106 0.25 -0.66 -1.96
N PRO A 107 -0.50 -0.72 -3.08
CA PRO A 107 -1.72 0.07 -3.26
C PRO A 107 -2.81 -0.38 -2.28
N GLN A 108 -3.46 0.60 -1.64
CA GLN A 108 -4.63 0.42 -0.79
C GLN A 108 -5.87 0.78 -1.61
N PHE A 109 -6.76 -0.19 -1.83
CA PHE A 109 -7.98 -0.02 -2.63
C PHE A 109 -9.19 0.10 -1.74
N ASP A 110 -10.15 0.97 -2.08
CA ASP A 110 -11.46 1.09 -1.44
C ASP A 110 -12.52 0.09 -1.96
N GLU A 111 -13.65 -0.08 -1.26
CA GLU A 111 -14.64 -1.14 -1.50
C GLU A 111 -15.22 -1.01 -2.90
N ARG A 112 -15.36 0.22 -3.36
CA ARG A 112 -15.74 0.49 -4.73
C ARG A 112 -14.65 0.06 -5.71
N GLU A 113 -13.39 0.38 -5.44
CA GLU A 113 -12.27 0.03 -6.31
C GLU A 113 -12.05 -1.47 -6.38
N LEU A 114 -12.13 -2.17 -5.24
CA LEU A 114 -12.08 -3.64 -5.18
C LEU A 114 -13.23 -4.28 -5.96
N ARG A 115 -14.45 -3.73 -5.91
CA ARG A 115 -15.58 -4.23 -6.72
C ARG A 115 -15.35 -4.02 -8.22
N LEU A 116 -14.84 -2.85 -8.60
CA LEU A 116 -14.51 -2.56 -10.01
C LEU A 116 -13.40 -3.48 -10.52
N LEU A 117 -12.34 -3.70 -9.73
CA LEU A 117 -11.28 -4.64 -10.02
C LEU A 117 -11.79 -6.09 -10.09
N ALA A 118 -12.70 -6.49 -9.20
CA ALA A 118 -13.33 -7.82 -9.22
C ALA A 118 -14.05 -8.05 -10.55
N THR A 119 -14.85 -7.05 -10.97
CA THR A 119 -15.64 -7.09 -12.19
C THR A 119 -14.73 -7.16 -13.42
N SER A 120 -13.70 -6.31 -13.46
CA SER A 120 -12.73 -6.29 -14.56
C SER A 120 -11.97 -7.62 -14.67
N ASN A 121 -11.49 -8.16 -13.54
CA ASN A 121 -10.84 -9.47 -13.51
C ASN A 121 -11.77 -10.60 -13.95
N GLN A 122 -13.05 -10.56 -13.59
CA GLN A 122 -14.02 -11.56 -14.02
C GLN A 122 -14.23 -11.52 -15.55
N GLN A 123 -14.30 -10.31 -16.14
CA GLN A 123 -14.41 -10.14 -17.58
C GLN A 123 -13.15 -10.65 -18.31
N LEU A 124 -11.96 -10.32 -17.81
CA LEU A 124 -10.70 -10.80 -18.36
C LEU A 124 -10.57 -12.33 -18.27
N ALA A 125 -11.02 -12.95 -17.17
CA ALA A 125 -11.09 -14.40 -17.05
C ALA A 125 -12.06 -15.03 -18.07
N GLY A 126 -13.15 -14.32 -18.41
CA GLY A 126 -14.05 -14.70 -19.51
C GLY A 126 -13.35 -14.67 -20.86
N ILE A 127 -12.58 -13.62 -21.16
CA ILE A 127 -11.80 -13.50 -22.40
C ILE A 127 -10.77 -14.64 -22.50
N VAL A 128 -10.03 -14.94 -21.43
CA VAL A 128 -9.08 -16.07 -21.37
C VAL A 128 -9.76 -17.39 -21.74
N ARG A 129 -10.96 -17.66 -21.22
CA ARG A 129 -11.73 -18.88 -21.55
C ARG A 129 -12.15 -18.92 -23.01
N LEU A 130 -12.58 -17.79 -23.57
CA LEU A 130 -12.96 -17.70 -24.98
C LEU A 130 -11.75 -17.93 -25.90
N LEU A 131 -10.60 -17.34 -25.58
CA LEU A 131 -9.35 -17.56 -26.31
C LEU A 131 -8.92 -19.04 -26.27
N GLY A 132 -9.06 -19.70 -25.11
CA GLY A 132 -8.80 -21.14 -24.99
C GLY A 132 -9.83 -22.03 -25.70
N GLY A 133 -11.05 -21.55 -25.95
CA GLY A 133 -12.02 -22.20 -26.84
C GLY A 133 -11.57 -22.09 -28.30
N LEU A 134 -11.31 -20.87 -28.76
CA LEU A 134 -10.88 -20.59 -30.13
C LEU A 134 -9.59 -21.32 -30.52
N ALA A 135 -8.61 -21.39 -29.61
CA ALA A 135 -7.36 -22.12 -29.88
C ALA A 135 -7.62 -23.63 -30.11
N ARG A 136 -8.50 -24.25 -29.32
CA ARG A 136 -8.86 -25.66 -29.47
C ARG A 136 -9.68 -25.91 -30.74
N ASP A 137 -10.61 -25.01 -31.07
CA ASP A 137 -11.42 -25.12 -32.28
C ASP A 137 -10.53 -25.01 -33.53
N LEU A 138 -9.53 -24.12 -33.53
CA LEU A 138 -8.55 -24.00 -34.61
C LEU A 138 -7.66 -25.24 -34.75
N GLU A 139 -7.24 -25.85 -33.65
CA GLU A 139 -6.45 -27.09 -33.64
C GLU A 139 -7.28 -28.27 -34.17
N GLN A 140 -8.54 -28.40 -33.78
CA GLN A 140 -9.43 -29.45 -34.31
C GLN A 140 -9.71 -29.32 -35.81
N VAL A 141 -9.93 -28.10 -36.31
CA VAL A 141 -10.16 -27.86 -37.74
C VAL A 141 -8.90 -28.18 -38.57
N SER A 142 -7.71 -27.90 -38.04
CA SER A 142 -6.45 -28.23 -38.71
C SER A 142 -6.10 -29.73 -38.68
N ASP A 143 -6.53 -30.48 -37.66
CA ASP A 143 -6.36 -31.94 -37.62
C ASP A 143 -7.31 -32.70 -38.55
N THR A 144 -8.50 -32.15 -38.85
CA THR A 144 -9.51 -32.79 -39.71
C THR A 144 -9.32 -32.53 -41.20
N GLU A 145 -8.63 -31.46 -41.58
CA GLU A 145 -8.34 -31.15 -42.98
C GLU A 145 -6.83 -31.29 -43.23
N ASN A 146 -6.42 -32.26 -44.07
CA ASN A 146 -5.07 -32.38 -44.66
C ASN A 146 -4.70 -31.18 -45.59
N THR A 147 -5.19 -29.97 -45.30
CA THR A 147 -5.02 -28.79 -46.12
C THR A 147 -3.73 -28.09 -45.73
N SER A 148 -2.83 -27.96 -46.71
CA SER A 148 -1.55 -27.25 -46.67
C SER A 148 -1.63 -25.92 -45.87
N PRO A 149 -0.55 -25.52 -45.19
CA PRO A 149 -0.58 -24.40 -44.24
C PRO A 149 -0.96 -23.10 -44.95
N ARG A 150 -2.19 -22.63 -44.72
CA ARG A 150 -2.65 -21.30 -45.17
C ARG A 150 -1.87 -20.23 -44.41
N GLU A 151 -1.27 -19.30 -45.15
CA GLU A 151 -0.45 -18.15 -44.74
C GLU A 151 -1.14 -17.11 -43.83
N GLY A 152 -2.23 -17.47 -43.14
CA GLY A 152 -2.96 -16.62 -42.21
C GLY A 152 -3.37 -17.32 -40.93
N THR A 153 -2.73 -18.45 -40.59
CA THR A 153 -2.95 -19.14 -39.32
C THR A 153 -2.46 -18.25 -38.19
N VAL A 154 -3.41 -17.62 -37.49
CA VAL A 154 -3.13 -17.02 -36.18
C VAL A 154 -2.53 -18.14 -35.34
N ASN A 155 -1.23 -18.03 -35.09
CA ASN A 155 -0.43 -19.13 -34.58
C ASN A 155 -0.98 -19.48 -33.19
N SER A 156 -1.38 -20.73 -32.97
CA SER A 156 -1.86 -21.22 -31.67
C SER A 156 -0.91 -20.82 -30.52
N GLN A 157 0.39 -20.71 -30.82
CA GLN A 157 1.41 -20.18 -29.91
C GLN A 157 1.16 -18.73 -29.45
N GLN A 158 0.69 -17.83 -30.32
CA GLN A 158 0.37 -16.45 -29.97
C GLN A 158 -0.85 -16.38 -29.03
N PHE A 159 -1.86 -17.21 -29.26
CA PHE A 159 -3.01 -17.32 -28.36
C PHE A 159 -2.60 -17.82 -26.98
N GLU A 160 -1.75 -18.85 -26.92
CA GLU A 160 -1.24 -19.38 -25.65
C GLU A 160 -0.36 -18.37 -24.91
N GLU A 161 0.44 -17.57 -25.62
CA GLU A 161 1.25 -16.51 -25.01
C GLU A 161 0.39 -15.39 -24.41
N VAL A 162 -0.64 -14.93 -25.13
CA VAL A 162 -1.61 -13.95 -24.63
C VAL A 162 -2.37 -14.52 -23.43
N LYS A 163 -2.83 -15.77 -23.50
CA LYS A 163 -3.50 -16.47 -22.40
C LYS A 163 -2.64 -16.50 -21.14
N LYS A 164 -1.38 -16.91 -21.28
CA LYS A 164 -0.41 -16.98 -20.18
C LYS A 164 -0.14 -15.62 -19.55
N THR A 165 -0.05 -14.57 -20.37
CA THR A 165 0.16 -13.20 -19.91
C THR A 165 -1.05 -12.71 -19.11
N LEU A 166 -2.25 -12.93 -19.63
CA LEU A 166 -3.51 -12.58 -18.95
C LEU A 166 -3.69 -13.35 -17.65
N ASP A 167 -3.42 -14.66 -17.62
CA ASP A 167 -3.50 -15.49 -16.40
C ASP A 167 -2.51 -15.04 -15.32
N THR A 168 -1.32 -14.59 -15.73
CA THR A 168 -0.32 -14.06 -14.80
C THR A 168 -0.80 -12.75 -14.19
N HIS A 169 -1.35 -11.85 -15.02
CA HIS A 169 -1.92 -10.59 -14.56
C HIS A 169 -3.12 -10.82 -13.63
N LEU A 170 -4.04 -11.71 -14.00
CA LEU A 170 -5.21 -12.07 -13.19
C LEU A 170 -4.81 -12.59 -11.80
N ARG A 171 -3.79 -13.46 -11.73
CA ARG A 171 -3.28 -13.96 -10.44
C ARG A 171 -2.64 -12.86 -9.60
N ALA A 172 -1.87 -11.97 -10.21
CA ALA A 172 -1.26 -10.84 -9.52
C ALA A 172 -2.31 -9.90 -8.93
N VAL A 173 -3.32 -9.52 -9.73
CA VAL A 173 -4.41 -8.64 -9.26
C VAL A 173 -5.27 -9.34 -8.21
N ALA A 174 -5.60 -10.62 -8.38
CA ALA A 174 -6.35 -11.38 -7.39
C ALA A 174 -5.60 -11.47 -6.03
N ALA A 175 -4.28 -11.63 -6.05
CA ALA A 175 -3.46 -11.63 -4.85
C ALA A 175 -3.48 -10.25 -4.14
N LEU A 176 -3.36 -9.16 -4.90
CA LEU A 176 -3.44 -7.79 -4.36
C LEU A 176 -4.82 -7.49 -3.76
N MET A 177 -5.89 -7.91 -4.45
CA MET A 177 -7.26 -7.74 -3.97
C MET A 177 -7.53 -8.54 -2.70
N ARG A 178 -7.05 -9.79 -2.64
CA ARG A 178 -7.21 -10.64 -1.46
C ARG A 178 -6.46 -10.08 -0.26
N ALA A 179 -5.23 -9.61 -0.47
CA ALA A 179 -4.47 -8.92 0.56
C ALA A 179 -5.21 -7.66 1.05
N ASN A 180 -5.85 -6.89 0.17
CA ASN A 180 -6.68 -5.74 0.58
C ASN A 180 -7.95 -6.16 1.36
N LEU A 181 -8.65 -7.22 0.95
CA LEU A 181 -9.87 -7.70 1.61
C LEU A 181 -9.61 -8.33 2.98
N ASP A 182 -8.54 -9.12 3.12
CA ASP A 182 -8.16 -9.75 4.39
C ASP A 182 -7.88 -8.66 5.45
N ARG A 183 -7.44 -7.46 5.02
CA ARG A 183 -7.15 -6.29 5.87
C ARG A 183 -8.39 -5.47 6.29
N TRP A 184 -9.58 -5.79 5.77
CA TRP A 184 -10.83 -5.06 6.09
C TRP A 184 -11.83 -5.82 6.95
N ARG A 185 -11.70 -7.15 7.02
CA ARG A 185 -12.72 -8.00 7.64
C ARG A 185 -12.77 -7.94 9.17
N LEU A 186 -11.99 -7.08 9.82
CA LEU A 186 -11.88 -6.97 11.28
C LEU A 186 -11.94 -5.51 11.76
#